data_AF-A0A0G0AIX8-F1
#
_entry.id   AF-A0A0G0AIX8-F1
#
_cell.length_a   1.000
_cell.length_b   1.000
_cell.length_c   1.000
_cell.angle_alpha   90.00
_cell.angle_beta   90.00
_cell.angle_gamma   90.00
#
_symmetry.space_group_name_H-M   'P 1'
#
loop_
_entity.id
_entity.type
_entity.pdbx_description
1 polymer ?
#
loop_
_entity_poly.entity_id
_entity_poly.type
_entity_poly.pdbx_seq_one_letter_code
_entity_poly.pdbx_strand_id
1 'polypeptide(L)' 'MFHILKNIIWIVGFVVVGSFVLDYFGYEINKNYFKERKSDCQEKLKECQSDLLHQGIDNAKCNFNCLDPKLVIRKK' A
#
# COMPACT_ATOMS: atom_id res chain seq x y z
N MET A 1 -20.42 14.07 3.23
CA MET A 1 -19.70 13.98 1.94
C MET A 1 -18.51 14.95 1.85
N PHE A 2 -18.67 16.22 2.22
CA PHE A 2 -17.59 17.25 2.17
C PHE A 2 -16.31 16.88 2.96
N HIS A 3 -16.47 16.19 4.09
CA HIS A 3 -15.36 15.78 4.94
C HIS A 3 -14.47 14.70 4.31
N ILE A 4 -15.05 13.80 3.49
CA ILE A 4 -14.31 12.75 2.78
C ILE A 4 -13.44 13.39 1.70
N LEU A 5 -14.01 14.31 0.92
CA LEU A 5 -13.28 15.00 -0.14
C LEU A 5 -12.10 15.82 0.42
N LYS A 6 -12.33 16.54 1.52
CA LYS A 6 -11.27 17.29 2.22
C LYS A 6 -10.14 16.36 2.69
N ASN A 7 -10.47 15.20 3.25
CA ASN A 7 -9.47 14.24 3.72
C ASN A 7 -8.65 13.66 2.56
N ILE A 8 -9.29 13.33 1.42
CA ILE A 8 -8.59 12.86 0.22
C ILE A 8 -7.59 13.90 -0.27
N ILE A 9 -7.99 15.18 -0.35
CA ILE A 9 -7.10 16.27 -0.76
C ILE A 9 -5.89 16.37 0.17
N TRP A 10 -6.11 16.28 1.49
CA TRP A 10 -5.02 16.29 2.47
C TRP A 10 -4.06 15.11 2.31
N ILE A 11 -4.59 13.90 2.08
CA ILE A 11 -3.78 12.70 1.85
C ILE A 11 -2.92 12.87 0.60
N VAL A 12 -3.52 13.35 -0.50
CA VAL A 12 -2.78 13.61 -1.74
C VAL A 12 -1.67 14.64 -1.50
N GLY A 13 -1.95 15.72 -0.78
CA GLY A 13 -0.96 16.72 -0.40
C GLY A 13 0.21 16.13 0.39
N PHE A 14 -0.07 15.30 1.40
CA PHE A 14 0.97 14.60 2.17
C PHE A 14 1.81 13.65 1.33
N VAL A 15 1.18 12.91 0.42
CA VAL A 15 1.91 11.98 -0.47
C VAL A 15 2.88 12.74 -1.37
N VAL A 16 2.44 13.88 -1.93
CA VAL A 16 3.30 14.71 -2.79
C VAL A 16 4.48 15.26 -1.98
N VAL A 17 4.23 15.91 -0.84
CA VAL A 17 5.32 16.44 0.02
C VAL A 17 6.26 15.33 0.46
N GLY A 18 5.73 14.18 0.88
CA GLY A 18 6.52 13.01 1.26
C GLY A 18 7.42 12.51 0.13
N SER A 19 6.93 12.47 -1.11
CA SER A 19 7.76 12.06 -2.26
C SER A 19 8.91 13.03 -2.54
N PHE A 20 8.73 14.34 -2.39
CA PHE A 20 9.82 15.31 -2.50
C PHE A 20 10.84 15.17 -1.38
N VAL A 21 10.38 14.94 -0.14
CA VAL A 21 11.27 14.71 1.00
C VAL A 21 12.11 13.47 0.76
N LEU A 22 11.49 12.36 0.34
CA LEU A 22 12.21 11.13 0.03
C LEU A 22 13.27 11.36 -1.05
N ASP A 23 12.93 12.04 -2.15
CA ASP A 23 13.87 12.35 -3.23
C ASP A 23 15.02 13.25 -2.75
N TYR A 24 14.73 14.28 -1.92
CA TYR A 24 15.75 15.15 -1.32
C TYR A 24 16.76 14.38 -0.45
N PHE A 25 16.29 13.39 0.30
CA PHE A 25 17.15 12.50 1.10
C PHE A 25 17.82 11.40 0.26
N GLY A 26 17.63 11.41 -1.07
CA GLY A 26 18.21 10.43 -1.98
C GLY A 26 17.53 9.07 -1.89
N TYR A 27 16.24 9.02 -1.59
CA TYR A 27 15.42 7.81 -1.64
C TYR A 27 14.49 7.84 -2.85
N GLU A 28 14.52 6.77 -3.64
CA GLU A 28 13.65 6.56 -4.78
C GLU A 28 12.61 5.48 -4.50
N ILE A 29 11.41 5.67 -5.04
CA ILE A 29 10.33 4.69 -4.98
C ILE A 29 10.62 3.60 -6.01
N ASN A 30 10.80 2.36 -5.55
CA ASN A 30 11.08 1.22 -6.40
C ASN A 30 9.80 0.72 -7.12
N LYS A 31 9.49 1.35 -8.26
CA LYS A 31 8.34 1.00 -9.10
C LYS A 31 8.39 -0.45 -9.61
N ASN A 32 9.59 -1.00 -9.81
CA ASN A 32 9.76 -2.37 -10.29
C ASN A 32 9.34 -3.39 -9.23
N TYR A 33 9.72 -3.16 -7.97
CA TYR A 33 9.27 -4.00 -6.85
C TYR A 33 7.75 -4.02 -6.72
N PHE A 34 7.10 -2.86 -6.86
CA PHE A 34 5.64 -2.82 -6.88
C PHE A 34 5.06 -3.61 -8.06
N LYS A 35 5.64 -3.48 -9.25
CA LYS A 35 5.15 -4.19 -10.44
C LYS A 35 5.25 -5.71 -10.28
N GLU A 36 6.37 -6.20 -9.76
CA GLU A 36 6.60 -7.62 -9.51
C GLU A 36 5.70 -8.15 -8.40
N ARG A 37 5.57 -7.44 -7.28
CA ARG A 37 4.81 -7.90 -6.11
C ARG A 37 3.30 -7.67 -6.23
N LYS A 38 2.86 -6.97 -7.28
CA LYS A 38 1.44 -6.70 -7.50
C LYS A 38 0.64 -7.99 -7.68
N SER A 39 1.16 -8.96 -8.43
CA SER A 39 0.50 -10.26 -8.62
C SER A 39 0.35 -10.99 -7.29
N ASP A 40 1.43 -11.08 -6.52
CA ASP A 40 1.48 -11.82 -5.26
C ASP A 40 0.57 -11.17 -4.21
N CYS A 41 0.57 -9.83 -4.12
CA CYS A 41 -0.38 -9.10 -3.28
C CYS A 41 -1.83 -9.34 -3.71
N GLN A 42 -2.12 -9.34 -5.02
CA GLN A 42 -3.47 -9.55 -5.51
C GLN A 42 -3.98 -10.96 -5.24
N GLU A 43 -3.10 -11.97 -5.29
CA GLU A 43 -3.43 -13.35 -4.96
C GLU A 43 -3.77 -13.48 -3.47
N LYS A 44 -2.91 -12.96 -2.58
CA LYS A 44 -3.20 -12.92 -1.12
C LYS A 44 -4.47 -12.15 -0.77
N LEU A 45 -4.77 -11.08 -1.51
CA LEU A 45 -6.02 -10.33 -1.35
C LEU A 45 -7.24 -11.17 -1.73
N LYS A 46 -7.16 -11.94 -2.81
CA LYS A 46 -8.25 -12.84 -3.22
C LYS A 46 -8.43 -13.98 -2.22
N GLU A 47 -7.35 -14.57 -1.74
CA GLU A 47 -7.41 -15.60 -0.69
C GLU A 47 -8.05 -15.06 0.58
N CYS A 48 -7.60 -13.89 1.05
CA CYS A 48 -8.20 -13.18 2.18
C CYS A 48 -9.68 -12.92 1.95
N GLN A 49 -10.07 -12.43 0.77
CA GLN A 49 -11.48 -12.17 0.44
C GLN A 49 -12.31 -13.46 0.48
N SER A 50 -11.76 -14.57 -0.03
CA SER A 50 -12.42 -15.88 0.01
C SER A 50 -12.57 -16.39 1.45
N ASP A 51 -11.52 -16.29 2.27
CA ASP A 51 -11.56 -16.68 3.68
C ASP A 51 -12.54 -15.81 4.48
N LEU A 52 -12.60 -14.52 4.18
CA LEU A 52 -13.53 -13.59 4.83
C LEU A 52 -14.99 -13.89 4.44
N LEU A 53 -15.23 -14.34 3.20
CA LEU A 53 -16.54 -14.82 2.76
C LEU A 53 -16.94 -16.14 3.43
N HIS A 54 -15.99 -17.06 3.64
CA HIS A 54 -16.29 -18.39 4.21
C HIS A 54 -16.32 -18.41 5.74
N GLN A 55 -15.42 -17.69 6.41
CA GLN A 55 -15.26 -17.71 7.88
C GLN A 55 -15.98 -16.55 8.57
N GLY A 56 -16.44 -15.55 7.80
CA GLY A 56 -17.03 -14.33 8.34
C GLY A 56 -15.97 -13.35 8.86
N ILE A 57 -16.39 -12.09 9.03
CA ILE A 57 -15.51 -10.96 9.35
C ILE A 57 -14.81 -11.16 10.72
N ASP A 58 -15.43 -11.90 11.64
CA ASP A 58 -14.94 -12.12 13.00
C ASP A 58 -13.79 -13.14 13.10
N ASN A 59 -13.56 -13.98 12.07
CA ASN A 59 -12.51 -15.02 12.09
C ASN A 59 -11.43 -14.86 11.01
N ALA A 60 -11.61 -13.94 10.06
CA ALA A 60 -10.68 -13.77 8.94
C ALA A 60 -9.33 -13.20 9.39
N LYS A 61 -8.28 -14.02 9.37
CA LYS A 61 -6.89 -13.60 9.64
C LYS A 61 -6.19 -13.20 8.33
N CYS A 62 -6.54 -12.04 7.81
CA CYS A 62 -5.88 -11.53 6.61
C CYS A 62 -4.53 -10.89 6.94
N ASN A 63 -3.45 -11.55 6.52
CA ASN A 63 -2.10 -11.01 6.65
C ASN A 63 -1.71 -10.25 5.36
N PHE A 64 -1.88 -8.92 5.38
CA PHE A 64 -1.58 -8.02 4.27
C PHE A 64 -0.08 -7.67 4.11
N ASN A 65 0.82 -8.43 4.75
CA ASN A 65 2.28 -8.27 4.60
C ASN A 65 2.77 -8.79 3.24
N CYS A 66 2.28 -8.20 2.16
CA CYS A 66 2.69 -8.53 0.80
C CYS A 66 3.77 -7.57 0.25
N LEU A 67 3.92 -6.39 0.89
CA LEU A 67 4.92 -5.38 0.60
C LEU A 67 5.94 -5.29 1.75
N ASP A 68 7.23 -5.22 1.41
CA ASP A 68 8.29 -4.86 2.35
C ASP A 68 8.63 -3.38 2.20
N PRO A 69 8.40 -2.55 3.24
CA PRO A 69 8.66 -1.10 3.17
C PRO A 69 10.12 -0.76 2.85
N LYS A 70 11.09 -1.63 3.20
CA LYS A 70 12.51 -1.43 2.88
C LYS A 70 12.83 -1.65 1.40
N LEU A 71 12.00 -2.42 0.70
CA LEU A 71 12.17 -2.68 -0.73
C LEU A 71 11.38 -1.70 -1.59
N VAL A 72 10.32 -1.10 -1.02
CA VAL A 72 9.50 -0.03 -1.60
C VAL A 72 10.29 1.27 -1.72
N ILE A 73 10.99 1.67 -0.65
CA ILE A 73 11.84 2.87 -0.62
C ILE A 73 13.29 2.42 -0.67
N ARG A 74 13.98 2.68 -1.79
CA ARG A 74 15.41 2.38 -1.93
C ARG A 74 16.21 3.66 -1.91
N LYS A 75 17.37 3.63 -1.27
CA LYS A 75 18.34 4.72 -1.43
C LYS A 75 18.89 4.68 -2.85
N LYS A 76 18.98 5.84 -3.48
CA LYS A 76 19.62 6.07 -4.77
C LYS A 76 21.11 5.76 -4.71
#